data_AF-A0A800K302-F1
#
_entry.id   AF-A0A800K302-F1
#
_cell.length_a   1.000
_cell.length_b   1.000
_cell.length_c   1.000
_cell.angle_alpha   90.00
_cell.angle_beta   90.00
_cell.angle_gamma   90.00
#
_symmetry.space_group_name_H-M   'P 1'
#
loop_
_entity.id
_entity.type
_entity.pdbx_description
1 polymer ?
#
loop_
_entity_poly.entity_id
_entity_poly.type
_entity_poly.pdbx_seq_one_letter_code
_entity_poly.pdbx_strand_id
1 'polypeptide(L)'
;MKKYSLINNVTGWLVFIFASLVYLMTMEASVSFWDCGEFISAAYKLQVVHPPGAPMFLLIARIFTLFAFGDPEKVALMVNALAALSSSFAILFLFWTITAISKKIMVKKAQNPDISNIIAVMGAGIVGSMACCFSDSFWFSAV
;
A
#
# COMPACT_ATOMS: atom_id res chain seq x y z
N MET A 1 6.90 7.44 26.41
CA MET A 1 6.74 7.79 24.97
C MET A 1 7.64 7.02 24.00
N LYS A 2 8.96 6.93 24.20
CA LYS A 2 9.89 6.24 23.26
C LYS A 2 9.50 4.77 22.95
N LYS A 3 9.10 3.99 23.97
CA LYS A 3 8.66 2.59 23.81
C LYS A 3 7.46 2.44 22.87
N TYR A 4 6.41 3.25 23.04
CA TYR A 4 5.24 3.24 22.15
C TYR A 4 5.62 3.55 20.71
N SER A 5 6.43 4.59 20.49
CA SER A 5 6.80 5.01 19.13
C SER A 5 7.56 3.92 18.40
N LEU A 6 8.46 3.23 19.09
CA LEU A 6 9.21 2.12 18.53
C LEU A 6 8.29 0.96 18.14
N ILE A 7 7.40 0.54 19.04
CA ILE A 7 6.42 -0.53 18.77
C ILE A 7 5.53 -0.15 17.58
N ASN A 8 4.93 1.05 17.59
CA ASN A 8 4.06 1.51 16.50
C ASN A 8 4.77 1.54 15.14
N ASN A 9 6.02 2.00 15.10
CA ASN A 9 6.76 2.09 13.84
C ASN A 9 7.15 0.70 13.33
N VAL A 10 7.64 -0.19 14.21
CA VAL A 10 7.98 -1.57 13.83
C VAL A 10 6.75 -2.33 13.36
N THR A 11 5.64 -2.27 14.11
CA THR A 11 4.38 -2.94 13.72
C THR A 11 3.87 -2.42 12.37
N GLY A 12 3.95 -1.11 12.13
CA GLY A 12 3.59 -0.53 10.83
C GLY A 12 4.42 -1.14 9.69
N TRP A 13 5.74 -1.15 9.82
CA TRP A 13 6.60 -1.75 8.79
C TRP A 13 6.37 -3.26 8.60
N LEU A 14 6.02 -3.99 9.66
CA LEU A 14 5.62 -5.40 9.53
C LEU A 14 4.29 -5.55 8.75
N VAL A 15 3.32 -4.67 9.01
CA VAL A 15 2.06 -4.60 8.24
C VAL A 15 2.35 -4.29 6.76
N PHE A 16 3.27 -3.37 6.47
CA PHE A 16 3.70 -3.07 5.10
C PHE A 16 4.32 -4.29 4.42
N ILE A 17 5.30 -4.94 5.05
CA ILE A 17 5.97 -6.13 4.49
C ILE A 17 4.95 -7.23 4.23
N PHE A 18 4.04 -7.47 5.17
CA PHE A 18 3.00 -8.48 5.00
C PHE A 18 2.08 -8.17 3.82
N ALA A 19 1.57 -6.93 3.72
CA ALA A 19 0.74 -6.50 2.58
C ALA A 19 1.50 -6.60 1.25
N SER A 20 2.78 -6.20 1.22
CA SER A 20 3.63 -6.32 0.02
C SER A 20 3.84 -7.75 -0.41
N LEU A 21 4.11 -8.67 0.53
CA LEU A 21 4.23 -10.09 0.20
C LEU A 21 2.93 -10.62 -0.39
N VAL A 22 1.81 -10.32 0.25
CA VAL A 22 0.49 -10.76 -0.22
C VAL A 22 0.22 -10.24 -1.63
N TYR A 23 0.26 -8.93 -1.85
CA TYR A 23 -0.06 -8.35 -3.16
C TYR A 23 0.94 -8.75 -4.25
N LEU A 24 2.25 -8.77 -3.97
CA LEU A 24 3.25 -9.18 -4.96
C LEU A 24 3.15 -10.66 -5.33
N MET A 25 2.68 -11.52 -4.41
CA MET A 25 2.48 -12.94 -4.70
C MET A 25 1.19 -13.20 -5.49
N THR A 26 0.20 -12.32 -5.36
CA THR A 26 -1.11 -12.51 -6.00
C THR A 26 -1.32 -11.66 -7.24
N MET A 27 -0.49 -10.63 -7.47
CA MET A 27 -0.63 -9.71 -8.61
C MET A 27 -0.66 -10.45 -9.93
N GLU A 28 -1.43 -9.93 -10.87
CA GLU A 28 -1.48 -10.49 -12.20
C GLU A 28 -0.13 -10.27 -12.92
N ALA A 29 0.40 -11.32 -13.56
CA ALA A 29 1.65 -11.19 -14.32
C ALA A 29 1.47 -10.44 -15.65
N SER A 30 0.22 -10.36 -16.11
CA SER A 30 -0.22 -9.79 -17.38
C SER A 30 -1.13 -8.57 -17.18
N VAL A 31 -1.71 -8.08 -18.27
CA VAL A 31 -2.72 -7.02 -18.23
C VAL A 31 -4.00 -7.57 -17.61
N SER A 32 -4.36 -7.07 -16.43
CA SER A 32 -5.63 -7.39 -15.80
C SER A 32 -6.79 -6.61 -16.42
N PHE A 33 -8.01 -7.02 -16.06
CA PHE A 33 -9.24 -6.42 -16.57
C PHE A 33 -9.37 -4.94 -16.14
N TRP A 34 -10.12 -4.16 -16.92
CA TRP A 34 -10.40 -2.73 -16.68
C TRP A 34 -9.29 -1.78 -17.16
N ASP A 35 -8.89 -0.82 -16.32
CA ASP A 35 -8.01 0.30 -16.69
C ASP A 35 -6.52 -0.10 -16.77
N CYS A 36 -6.14 -1.27 -16.27
CA CYS A 36 -4.74 -1.68 -16.15
C CYS A 36 -4.01 -1.68 -17.50
N GLY A 37 -4.67 -2.12 -18.58
CA GLY A 37 -4.09 -2.08 -19.93
C GLY A 37 -3.84 -0.66 -20.43
N GLU A 38 -4.76 0.27 -20.14
CA GLU A 38 -4.60 1.68 -20.47
C GLU A 38 -3.43 2.28 -19.70
N PHE A 39 -3.36 2.05 -18.39
CA PHE A 39 -2.29 2.58 -17.54
C PHE A 39 -0.91 1.99 -17.88
N ILE A 40 -0.81 0.69 -18.15
CA ILE A 40 0.45 0.03 -18.53
C ILE A 40 0.94 0.58 -19.88
N SER A 41 0.06 0.67 -20.88
CA SER A 41 0.43 1.18 -22.21
C SER A 41 0.77 2.67 -22.18
N ALA A 42 0.01 3.47 -21.42
CA ALA A 42 0.28 4.88 -21.21
C ALA A 42 1.59 5.12 -20.46
N ALA A 43 1.88 4.33 -19.41
CA ALA A 43 3.15 4.40 -18.69
C ALA A 43 4.32 4.01 -19.59
N TYR A 44 4.18 2.97 -20.42
CA TYR A 44 5.24 2.51 -21.33
C TYR A 44 5.54 3.53 -22.45
N LYS A 45 4.53 4.22 -22.97
CA LYS A 45 4.68 5.20 -24.06
C LYS A 45 4.71 6.66 -23.59
N LEU A 46 4.58 6.93 -22.30
CA LEU A 46 4.39 8.27 -21.72
C LEU A 46 3.21 9.01 -22.36
N GLN A 47 2.06 8.32 -22.46
CA GLN A 47 0.80 8.90 -22.92
C GLN A 47 -0.06 9.35 -21.74
N VAL A 48 -1.22 9.94 -22.04
CA VAL A 48 -2.17 10.43 -21.04
C VAL A 48 -3.35 9.47 -20.99
N VAL A 49 -3.66 8.95 -19.81
CA VAL A 49 -4.89 8.18 -19.57
C VAL A 49 -6.10 9.13 -19.53
N HIS A 50 -7.31 8.59 -19.50
CA HIS A 50 -8.53 9.38 -19.37
C HIS A 50 -8.42 10.47 -18.26
N PRO A 51 -9.01 11.68 -18.44
CA PRO A 51 -8.94 12.76 -17.47
C PRO A 51 -9.32 12.27 -16.05
N PRO A 52 -8.56 12.63 -15.00
CA PRO A 52 -7.50 13.65 -14.91
C PRO A 52 -6.05 13.19 -15.21
N GLY A 53 -5.83 12.02 -15.83
CA GLY A 53 -4.53 11.66 -16.44
C GLY A 53 -3.43 11.11 -15.54
N ALA A 54 -3.67 10.92 -14.23
CA ALA A 54 -2.77 10.29 -13.24
C ALA A 54 -1.24 10.50 -13.45
N PRO A 55 -0.75 11.74 -13.68
CA PRO A 55 0.58 11.98 -14.24
C PRO A 55 1.73 11.50 -13.35
N MET A 56 1.60 11.66 -12.03
CA MET A 56 2.62 11.18 -11.09
C MET A 56 2.78 9.66 -11.13
N PHE A 57 1.66 8.93 -11.18
CA PHE A 57 1.69 7.48 -11.28
C PHE A 57 2.36 7.04 -12.59
N LEU A 58 1.97 7.63 -13.72
CA LEU A 58 2.53 7.26 -15.03
C LEU A 58 4.04 7.52 -15.13
N LEU A 59 4.55 8.60 -14.53
CA LEU A 59 5.99 8.88 -14.49
C LEU A 59 6.75 7.86 -13.63
N ILE A 60 6.21 7.47 -12.48
CA ILE A 60 6.84 6.44 -11.63
C ILE A 60 6.74 5.06 -12.29
N ALA A 61 5.58 4.73 -12.87
CA ALA A 61 5.35 3.51 -13.63
C ALA A 61 6.31 3.42 -14.82
N ARG A 62 6.60 4.53 -15.51
CA ARG A 62 7.62 4.58 -16.56
C ARG A 62 8.98 4.14 -16.05
N ILE A 63 9.41 4.61 -14.87
CA ILE A 63 10.68 4.15 -14.26
C ILE A 63 10.63 2.65 -13.99
N PHE A 64 9.51 2.13 -13.50
CA PHE A 64 9.34 0.70 -13.27
C PHE A 64 9.43 -0.12 -14.56
N THR A 65 8.90 0.39 -15.68
CA THR A 65 9.06 -0.27 -16.99
C THR A 65 10.52 -0.45 -17.41
N LEU A 66 11.45 0.37 -16.89
CA LEU A 66 12.88 0.22 -17.20
C LEU A 66 13.51 -1.02 -16.56
N PHE A 67 12.93 -1.52 -15.45
CA PHE A 67 13.34 -2.79 -14.82
C PHE A 67 12.93 -4.02 -15.64
N ALA A 68 12.19 -3.85 -16.74
CA ALA A 68 11.98 -4.88 -17.73
C ALA A 68 13.21 -5.13 -18.61
N PHE A 69 14.26 -4.30 -18.51
CA PHE A 69 15.51 -4.43 -19.28
C PHE A 69 15.32 -4.54 -20.81
N GLY A 70 14.29 -3.87 -21.33
CA GLY A 70 13.96 -3.85 -22.75
C GLY A 70 13.03 -4.98 -23.22
N ASP A 71 12.62 -5.89 -22.32
CA ASP A 71 11.68 -6.97 -22.62
C ASP A 71 10.22 -6.51 -22.46
N PRO A 72 9.44 -6.37 -23.54
CA PRO A 72 8.06 -5.90 -23.46
C PRO A 72 7.13 -6.82 -22.66
N GLU A 73 7.42 -8.13 -22.60
CA GLU A 73 6.57 -9.10 -21.89
C GLU A 73 6.62 -8.89 -20.37
N LYS A 74 7.71 -8.29 -19.86
CA LYS A 74 7.89 -8.00 -18.43
C LYS A 74 7.32 -6.65 -18.00
N VAL A 75 6.88 -5.80 -18.93
CA VAL A 75 6.43 -4.44 -18.61
C VAL A 75 5.19 -4.46 -17.73
N ALA A 76 4.20 -5.30 -18.04
CA ALA A 76 2.97 -5.44 -17.25
C ALA A 76 3.31 -5.84 -15.81
N LEU A 77 4.13 -6.88 -15.64
CA LEU A 77 4.61 -7.34 -14.34
C LEU A 77 5.25 -6.21 -13.51
N MET A 78 6.11 -5.38 -14.13
CA MET A 78 6.78 -4.29 -13.40
C MET A 78 5.80 -3.19 -12.96
N VAL A 79 4.81 -2.86 -13.80
CA VAL A 79 3.79 -1.85 -13.46
C VAL A 79 2.83 -2.39 -12.39
N ASN A 80 2.43 -3.66 -12.47
CA ASN A 80 1.59 -4.29 -11.45
C ASN A 80 2.34 -4.40 -10.11
N ALA A 81 3.64 -4.66 -10.12
CA ALA A 81 4.47 -4.63 -8.91
C ALA A 81 4.49 -3.23 -8.26
N LEU A 82 4.52 -2.15 -9.05
CA LEU A 82 4.38 -0.79 -8.53
C LEU A 82 3.02 -0.56 -7.88
N ALA A 83 1.93 -1.04 -8.52
CA ALA A 83 0.59 -0.94 -7.96
C ALA A 83 0.50 -1.68 -6.61
N ALA A 84 0.97 -2.92 -6.55
CA ALA A 84 1.04 -3.72 -5.32
C ALA A 84 1.82 -3.02 -4.19
N LEU A 85 2.99 -2.44 -4.49
CA LEU A 85 3.79 -1.70 -3.52
C LEU A 85 3.11 -0.40 -3.07
N SER A 86 2.51 0.34 -4.00
CA SER A 86 1.77 1.57 -3.70
C SER A 86 0.57 1.30 -2.79
N SER A 87 -0.17 0.24 -3.08
CA SER A 87 -1.27 -0.25 -2.24
C SER A 87 -0.79 -0.70 -0.86
N SER A 88 0.37 -1.36 -0.77
CA SER A 88 0.98 -1.72 0.51
C SER A 88 1.31 -0.49 1.37
N PHE A 89 1.81 0.60 0.77
CA PHE A 89 2.04 1.86 1.47
C PHE A 89 0.73 2.49 1.97
N ALA A 90 -0.35 2.40 1.20
CA ALA A 90 -1.66 2.84 1.67
C ALA A 90 -2.13 2.03 2.89
N ILE A 91 -1.90 0.72 2.94
CA ILE A 91 -2.19 -0.12 4.12
C ILE A 91 -1.33 0.29 5.34
N LEU A 92 -0.04 0.60 5.13
CA LEU A 92 0.84 1.14 6.18
C LEU A 92 0.31 2.47 6.75
N PHE A 93 -0.07 3.41 5.88
CA PHE A 93 -0.59 4.70 6.30
C PHE A 93 -1.96 4.57 6.97
N LEU A 94 -2.79 3.64 6.51
CA LEU A 94 -4.05 3.32 7.16
C LEU A 94 -3.80 2.79 8.58
N PHE A 95 -2.86 1.87 8.76
CA PHE A 95 -2.45 1.40 10.08
C PHE A 95 -2.05 2.58 11.00
N TRP A 96 -1.13 3.45 10.54
CA TRP A 96 -0.71 4.60 11.35
C TRP A 96 -1.81 5.63 11.60
N THR A 97 -2.75 5.76 10.67
CA THR A 97 -3.93 6.63 10.83
C THR A 97 -4.83 6.09 11.94
N ILE A 98 -5.15 4.78 11.90
CA ILE A 98 -5.95 4.13 12.93
C ILE A 98 -5.24 4.22 14.28
N THR A 99 -3.95 3.89 14.37
CA THR A 99 -3.24 3.96 15.66
C THR A 99 -3.12 5.39 16.19
N ALA A 100 -2.96 6.39 15.32
CA ALA A 100 -2.97 7.80 15.72
C ALA A 100 -4.33 8.23 16.32
N ILE A 101 -5.42 7.82 15.69
CA ILE A 101 -6.79 8.11 16.15
C ILE A 101 -7.09 7.33 17.44
N SER A 102 -6.88 6.02 17.46
CA SER A 102 -7.13 5.17 18.64
C SER A 102 -6.34 5.64 19.85
N LYS A 103 -5.06 6.00 19.68
CA LYS A 103 -4.26 6.57 20.78
C LYS A 103 -4.85 7.89 21.29
N LYS A 104 -5.30 8.77 20.39
CA LYS A 104 -5.89 10.06 20.76
C LYS A 104 -7.18 9.89 21.58
N ILE A 105 -7.94 8.82 21.33
CA ILE A 105 -9.17 8.49 22.05
C ILE A 105 -8.87 7.84 23.41
N MET A 106 -7.94 6.87 23.43
CA MET A 106 -7.72 6.01 24.60
C MET A 106 -6.72 6.58 25.62
N VAL A 107 -5.78 7.41 25.19
CA VAL A 107 -4.67 7.88 26.05
C VAL A 107 -4.81 9.38 26.29
N LYS A 108 -5.01 9.78 27.56
CA LYS A 108 -5.04 11.19 27.95
C LYS A 108 -3.70 11.87 27.63
N LYS A 109 -3.73 13.12 27.15
CA LYS A 109 -2.56 13.89 26.66
C LYS A 109 -1.33 13.90 27.58
N ALA A 110 -1.50 13.73 28.89
CA ALA A 110 -0.41 13.76 29.89
C ALA A 110 0.00 12.38 30.43
N GLN A 111 -0.65 11.29 30.02
CA GLN A 111 -0.36 9.95 30.51
C GLN A 111 0.46 9.14 29.50
N ASN A 112 1.44 8.39 30.01
CA ASN A 112 2.08 7.36 29.19
C ASN A 112 1.07 6.21 28.99
N PRO A 113 0.96 5.66 27.76
CA PRO A 113 0.13 4.48 27.54
C PRO A 113 0.67 3.31 28.36
N ASP A 114 -0.20 2.67 29.12
CA ASP A 114 0.07 1.39 29.75
C ASP A 114 0.06 0.25 28.70
N ILE A 115 0.37 -0.97 29.13
CA ILE A 115 0.46 -2.12 28.24
C ILE A 115 -0.90 -2.42 27.58
N SER A 116 -1.99 -2.28 28.32
CA SER A 116 -3.35 -2.51 27.81
C SER A 116 -3.69 -1.56 26.66
N ASN A 117 -3.42 -0.25 26.83
CA ASN A 117 -3.60 0.75 25.79
C ASN A 117 -2.73 0.45 24.56
N ILE A 118 -1.48 0.03 24.74
CA ILE A 118 -0.61 -0.33 23.62
C ILE A 118 -1.22 -1.49 22.83
N ILE A 119 -1.63 -2.56 23.51
CA ILE A 119 -2.23 -3.74 22.86
C ILE A 119 -3.51 -3.36 22.13
N ALA A 120 -4.40 -2.59 22.76
CA ALA A 120 -5.66 -2.18 22.15
C ALA A 120 -5.46 -1.30 20.90
N VAL A 121 -4.55 -0.32 20.97
CA VAL A 121 -4.25 0.57 19.84
C VAL A 121 -3.59 -0.20 18.70
N MET A 122 -2.63 -1.08 18.99
CA MET A 122 -1.98 -1.91 17.96
C MET A 122 -2.98 -2.90 17.35
N GLY A 123 -3.81 -3.55 18.16
CA GLY A 123 -4.83 -4.48 17.71
C GLY A 123 -5.85 -3.80 16.79
N ALA A 124 -6.35 -2.62 17.17
CA ALA A 124 -7.24 -1.83 16.32
C ALA A 124 -6.59 -1.47 14.98
N GLY A 125 -5.34 -1.01 15.02
CA GLY A 125 -4.56 -0.70 13.82
C GLY A 125 -4.41 -1.89 12.88
N ILE A 126 -3.97 -3.04 13.41
CA ILE A 126 -3.73 -4.27 12.64
C ILE A 126 -5.05 -4.78 12.05
N VAL A 127 -6.09 -4.93 12.86
CA VAL A 127 -7.37 -5.48 12.40
C VAL A 127 -8.00 -4.57 11.35
N GLY A 128 -8.02 -3.26 11.57
CA GLY A 128 -8.61 -2.32 10.62
C GLY A 128 -7.83 -2.20 9.31
N SER A 129 -6.49 -2.19 9.36
CA SER A 129 -5.69 -2.14 8.13
C SER A 129 -5.74 -3.46 7.36
N MET A 130 -5.74 -4.61 8.05
CA MET A 130 -5.88 -5.93 7.42
C MET A 130 -7.26 -6.15 6.83
N ALA A 131 -8.33 -5.67 7.48
CA ALA A 131 -9.67 -5.73 6.90
C ALA A 131 -9.77 -4.97 5.57
N CYS A 132 -9.11 -3.81 5.47
CA CYS A 132 -8.98 -3.09 4.20
C CYS A 132 -8.08 -3.85 3.21
N CYS A 133 -6.96 -4.39 3.69
CA CYS A 133 -6.02 -5.18 2.90
C CYS A 133 -6.71 -6.30 2.14
N PHE A 134 -7.62 -7.04 2.79
CA PHE A 134 -8.37 -8.15 2.20
C PHE A 134 -9.76 -7.75 1.69
N SER A 135 -10.05 -6.46 1.53
CA SER A 135 -11.33 -6.03 0.95
C SER A 135 -11.28 -6.11 -0.58
N ASP A 136 -12.34 -6.66 -1.20
CA ASP A 136 -12.41 -6.85 -2.66
C ASP A 136 -12.06 -5.59 -3.44
N SER A 137 -12.67 -4.45 -3.06
CA SER A 137 -12.46 -3.18 -3.77
C SER A 137 -11.01 -2.71 -3.74
N PHE A 138 -10.33 -2.88 -2.62
CA PHE A 138 -8.93 -2.46 -2.49
C PHE A 138 -7.98 -3.47 -3.14
N TRP A 139 -8.25 -4.77 -2.93
CA TRP A 139 -7.49 -5.87 -3.50
C TRP A 139 -7.51 -5.83 -5.04
N PHE A 140 -8.68 -5.62 -5.64
CA PHE A 140 -8.84 -5.51 -7.09
C PHE A 140 -7.98 -4.40 -7.71
N SER A 141 -7.68 -3.33 -6.96
CA SER A 141 -6.82 -2.25 -7.43
C SER A 141 -5.32 -2.53 -7.17
N ALA A 142 -5.00 -3.45 -6.27
CA ALA A 142 -3.64 -3.76 -5.84
C ALA A 142 -3.00 -4.92 -6.62
N VAL A 143 -3.81 -5.72 -7.32
CA VAL A 143 -3.48 -7.05 -7.83
C VAL A 143 -3.80 -7.16 -9.31
#